data_AF-A0A956EIL9-F1
#
_entry.id   AF-A0A956EIL9-F1
#
_cell.length_a   1.000
_cell.length_b   1.000
_cell.length_c   1.000
_cell.angle_alpha   90.00
_cell.angle_beta   90.00
_cell.angle_gamma   90.00
#
_symmetry.space_group_name_H-M   'P 1'
#
loop_
_entity.id
_entity.type
_entity.pdbx_description
1 polymer ?
#
loop_
_entity_poly.entity_id
_entity_poly.type
_entity_poly.pdbx_seq_one_letter_code
_entity_poly.pdbx_strand_id
1 'polypeptide(L)'
;GSCQVRIAGQPNLRACTALARDRLAITPQNRWGPRGLDPTGLIDQVFRGGIDHHHLVVRPRIANAVMQKVARTMTGFGTLPDPATSAAAEARHVVHTPTVLVVGAGAAGRRAARHLEAAGVDVLCVDRRDRATLEVAAPGPLPAELLRAGVFAAYPHEGLWAAASDPLEAPLELHTIHPRAVLLATGARDPLLPLANNDLPGVVSARGLHLLLTRSGSRPAVPVVVIGEGDEAAILGEALGAAAVVGPEEVVEIHGGDAVDGVTLKGGRRIACGLVALAPIPAPTHELAAQAGITLRFDGHGFAATSDERGRAIVDPAMPQPWTLWVAGDLRGYMGPTAAAADGEAVAAALLESLEGAR
;
A
#
# COMPACT_ATOMS: atom_id res chain seq x y z
N GLY A 1 1.23 -5.29 -8.27
CA GLY A 1 2.68 -5.13 -8.32
C GLY A 1 3.39 -6.26 -7.60
N SER A 2 4.06 -7.12 -8.37
CA SER A 2 4.81 -8.32 -7.96
C SER A 2 6.27 -7.99 -7.57
N CYS A 3 6.51 -6.89 -6.82
CA CYS A 3 7.86 -6.54 -6.32
C CYS A 3 8.35 -7.48 -5.20
N GLN A 4 7.88 -8.73 -5.20
CA GLN A 4 8.20 -9.74 -4.21
C GLN A 4 9.53 -10.39 -4.53
N VAL A 5 10.43 -10.37 -3.56
CA VAL A 5 11.77 -10.97 -3.65
C VAL A 5 12.07 -11.70 -2.35
N ARG A 6 13.10 -12.56 -2.37
CA ARG A 6 13.64 -13.14 -1.14
C ARG A 6 14.65 -12.16 -0.57
N ILE A 7 14.49 -11.79 0.70
CA ILE A 7 15.38 -10.88 1.41
C ILE A 7 15.85 -11.59 2.68
N ALA A 8 17.17 -11.72 2.86
CA ALA A 8 17.75 -12.39 4.02
C ALA A 8 17.16 -13.79 4.29
N GLY A 9 16.88 -14.56 3.23
CA GLY A 9 16.29 -15.88 3.34
C GLY A 9 14.76 -15.90 3.58
N GLN A 10 14.11 -14.75 3.75
CA GLN A 10 12.65 -14.63 3.85
C GLN A 10 12.00 -14.41 2.47
N PRO A 11 11.07 -15.28 2.02
CA PRO A 11 10.42 -15.17 0.73
C PRO A 11 9.25 -14.16 0.71
N ASN A 12 8.82 -13.77 -0.48
CA ASN A 12 7.60 -12.99 -0.73
C ASN A 12 7.58 -11.60 -0.09
N LEU A 13 8.75 -11.05 0.24
CA LEU A 13 8.88 -9.71 0.81
C LEU A 13 8.90 -8.66 -0.28
N ARG A 14 8.19 -7.55 -0.04
CA ARG A 14 8.13 -6.44 -0.99
C ARG A 14 9.43 -5.65 -0.96
N ALA A 15 10.15 -5.65 -2.07
CA ALA A 15 11.39 -4.90 -2.23
C ALA A 15 11.18 -3.39 -2.00
N CYS A 16 10.00 -2.86 -2.32
CA CYS A 16 9.70 -1.43 -2.18
C CYS A 16 9.48 -0.96 -0.74
N THR A 17 9.28 -1.87 0.23
CA THR A 17 9.06 -1.53 1.64
C THR A 17 10.18 -2.04 2.55
N ALA A 18 11.02 -2.95 2.08
CA ALA A 18 12.14 -3.47 2.85
C ALA A 18 13.27 -2.42 2.97
N LEU A 19 13.72 -2.16 4.19
CA LEU A 19 14.84 -1.26 4.44
C LEU A 19 16.15 -1.91 4.00
N ALA A 20 16.90 -1.21 3.15
CA ALA A 20 18.25 -1.62 2.78
C ALA A 20 19.17 -1.61 4.02
N ARG A 21 20.00 -2.66 4.15
CA ARG A 21 21.01 -2.81 5.20
C ARG A 21 22.32 -3.27 4.55
N ASP A 22 23.44 -3.04 5.22
CA ASP A 22 24.73 -3.52 4.71
C ASP A 22 24.68 -5.04 4.49
N ARG A 23 25.20 -5.49 3.35
CA ARG A 23 25.25 -6.92 2.93
C ARG A 23 23.90 -7.64 2.92
N LEU A 24 22.79 -6.92 2.77
CA LEU A 24 21.46 -7.54 2.67
C LEU A 24 21.37 -8.42 1.41
N ALA A 25 21.26 -9.73 1.59
CA ALA A 25 21.12 -10.67 0.49
C ALA A 25 19.71 -10.59 -0.11
N ILE A 26 19.63 -10.27 -1.41
CA ILE A 26 18.38 -10.19 -2.17
C ILE A 26 18.48 -11.13 -3.36
N THR A 27 17.50 -12.01 -3.52
CA THR A 27 17.41 -12.87 -4.71
C THR A 27 16.03 -12.73 -5.36
N PRO A 28 15.96 -12.59 -6.70
CA PRO A 28 14.69 -12.63 -7.42
C PRO A 28 13.92 -13.91 -7.09
N GLN A 29 12.60 -13.81 -7.04
CA GLN A 29 11.70 -14.96 -6.92
C GLN A 29 10.73 -14.97 -8.10
N ASN A 30 10.16 -16.14 -8.37
CA ASN A 30 9.13 -16.33 -9.38
C ASN A 30 9.59 -15.89 -10.79
N ARG A 31 10.88 -16.06 -11.09
CA ARG A 31 11.46 -15.79 -12.40
C ARG A 31 11.47 -17.07 -13.24
N TRP A 32 10.90 -16.99 -14.43
CA TRP A 32 10.99 -18.05 -15.43
C TRP A 32 12.11 -17.73 -16.42
N GLY A 33 13.19 -18.52 -16.40
CA GLY A 33 14.24 -18.50 -17.42
C GLY A 33 15.25 -17.33 -17.39
N PRO A 34 16.32 -17.40 -18.22
CA PRO A 34 17.26 -16.31 -18.45
C PRO A 34 16.56 -15.10 -19.12
N ARG A 35 17.20 -13.91 -19.06
CA ARG A 35 16.61 -12.65 -19.57
C ARG A 35 16.37 -12.79 -21.07
N GLY A 36 15.22 -12.32 -21.58
CA GLY A 36 14.92 -12.22 -23.01
C GLY A 36 14.20 -13.40 -23.67
N LEU A 37 13.80 -14.44 -22.93
CA LEU A 37 12.91 -15.49 -23.45
C LEU A 37 11.57 -15.40 -22.73
N ASP A 38 10.54 -14.94 -23.44
CA ASP A 38 9.15 -15.02 -23.01
C ASP A 38 8.42 -16.17 -23.73
N PRO A 39 8.53 -17.42 -23.23
CA PRO A 39 7.76 -18.53 -23.76
C PRO A 39 6.25 -18.39 -23.48
N THR A 40 5.82 -17.50 -22.58
CA THR A 40 4.39 -17.27 -22.30
C THR A 40 3.73 -16.43 -23.39
N GLY A 41 4.42 -15.44 -23.97
CA GLY A 41 3.96 -14.76 -25.19
C GLY A 41 3.82 -15.71 -26.39
N LEU A 42 4.64 -16.76 -26.48
CA LEU A 42 4.47 -17.82 -27.48
C LEU A 42 3.22 -18.66 -27.23
N ILE A 43 2.93 -18.96 -25.95
CA ILE A 43 1.71 -19.67 -25.53
C ILE A 43 0.48 -18.82 -25.87
N ASP A 44 0.50 -17.51 -25.63
CA ASP A 44 -0.61 -16.62 -25.98
C ASP A 44 -0.85 -16.54 -27.50
N GLN A 45 0.21 -16.63 -28.31
CA GLN A 45 0.08 -16.74 -29.77
C GLN A 45 -0.57 -18.06 -30.22
N VAL A 46 -0.29 -19.16 -29.51
CA VAL A 46 -0.82 -20.49 -29.81
C VAL A 46 -2.24 -20.69 -29.26
N PHE A 47 -2.58 -20.06 -28.13
CA PHE A 47 -3.83 -20.22 -27.40
C PHE A 47 -4.60 -18.90 -27.25
N ARG A 48 -4.79 -18.18 -28.37
CA ARG A 48 -5.51 -16.88 -28.41
C ARG A 48 -6.95 -16.90 -27.86
N GLY A 49 -7.56 -18.08 -27.75
CA GLY A 49 -8.91 -18.28 -27.17
C GLY A 49 -8.92 -18.67 -25.68
N GLY A 50 -7.76 -18.64 -25.01
CA GLY A 50 -7.58 -19.15 -23.65
C GLY A 50 -7.24 -20.65 -23.62
N ILE A 51 -6.74 -21.10 -22.47
CA ILE A 51 -6.40 -22.50 -22.20
C ILE A 51 -7.46 -23.07 -21.26
N ASP A 52 -8.26 -24.02 -21.76
CA ASP A 52 -9.13 -24.84 -20.92
C ASP A 52 -8.28 -25.86 -20.13
N HIS A 53 -7.70 -25.37 -19.05
CA HIS A 53 -6.88 -26.15 -18.12
C HIS A 53 -7.66 -27.24 -17.37
N HIS A 54 -9.00 -27.28 -17.50
CA HIS A 54 -9.83 -28.34 -16.91
C HIS A 54 -9.93 -29.58 -17.81
N HIS A 55 -9.69 -29.45 -19.11
CA HIS A 55 -9.84 -30.57 -20.05
C HIS A 55 -8.56 -30.95 -20.82
N LEU A 56 -7.58 -30.05 -20.94
CA LEU A 56 -6.41 -30.26 -21.82
C LEU A 56 -5.32 -31.19 -21.28
N VAL A 57 -5.29 -31.53 -19.97
CA VAL A 57 -4.13 -32.25 -19.39
C VAL A 57 -4.50 -33.30 -18.32
N VAL A 58 -5.71 -33.85 -18.35
CA VAL A 58 -6.19 -34.78 -17.31
C VAL A 58 -5.72 -36.24 -17.55
N ARG A 59 -5.58 -36.66 -18.81
CA ARG A 59 -5.51 -38.09 -19.15
C ARG A 59 -4.12 -38.76 -19.12
N PRO A 60 -3.03 -38.15 -19.60
CA PRO A 60 -1.71 -38.75 -19.40
C PRO A 60 -1.18 -38.34 -18.00
N ARG A 61 -1.08 -39.29 -17.05
CA ARG A 61 -0.60 -39.02 -15.68
C ARG A 61 0.77 -38.32 -15.64
N ILE A 62 1.64 -38.63 -16.59
CA ILE A 62 2.97 -38.01 -16.73
C ILE A 62 2.84 -36.55 -17.17
N ALA A 63 2.03 -36.26 -18.18
CA ALA A 63 1.78 -34.90 -18.65
C ALA A 63 1.09 -34.05 -17.58
N ASN A 64 0.15 -34.63 -16.82
CA ASN A 64 -0.48 -33.97 -15.68
C ASN A 64 0.55 -33.67 -14.57
N ALA A 65 1.41 -34.62 -14.21
CA ALA A 65 2.45 -34.40 -13.19
C ALA A 65 3.48 -33.33 -13.61
N VAL A 66 3.89 -33.32 -14.88
CA VAL A 66 4.77 -32.28 -15.44
C VAL A 66 4.06 -30.94 -15.45
N MET A 67 2.82 -30.89 -15.93
CA MET A 67 2.03 -29.65 -15.96
C MET A 67 1.73 -29.13 -14.56
N GLN A 68 1.48 -29.98 -13.56
CA GLN A 68 1.33 -29.59 -12.16
C GLN A 68 2.63 -29.05 -11.57
N LYS A 69 3.79 -29.59 -11.94
CA LYS A 69 5.10 -29.07 -11.52
C LYS A 69 5.38 -27.71 -12.17
N VAL A 70 5.09 -27.57 -13.46
CA VAL A 70 5.18 -26.32 -14.21
C VAL A 70 4.21 -25.28 -13.64
N ALA A 71 2.94 -25.64 -13.46
CA ALA A 71 1.91 -24.79 -12.87
C ALA A 71 2.28 -24.36 -11.45
N ARG A 72 2.75 -25.25 -10.56
CA ARG A 72 3.25 -24.86 -9.22
C ARG A 72 4.44 -23.89 -9.27
N THR A 73 5.24 -23.94 -10.32
CA THR A 73 6.37 -23.02 -10.53
C THR A 73 5.90 -21.70 -11.16
N MET A 74 4.81 -21.72 -11.93
CA MET A 74 4.17 -20.55 -12.56
C MET A 74 3.21 -19.80 -11.62
N THR A 75 2.52 -20.52 -10.74
CA THR A 75 1.55 -19.97 -9.76
C THR A 75 2.18 -19.74 -8.38
N GLY A 76 3.44 -20.17 -8.21
CA GLY A 76 4.06 -20.33 -6.90
C GLY A 76 4.50 -19.01 -6.28
N PHE A 77 3.92 -18.66 -5.14
CA PHE A 77 4.60 -17.92 -4.09
C PHE A 77 5.97 -18.59 -3.81
N GLY A 78 7.00 -17.80 -3.50
CA GLY A 78 8.38 -18.27 -3.37
C GLY A 78 8.55 -19.48 -2.42
N THR A 79 9.68 -20.18 -2.50
CA THR A 79 9.96 -21.34 -1.63
C THR A 79 9.98 -20.94 -0.14
N LEU A 80 9.82 -21.91 0.77
CA LEU A 80 9.83 -21.66 2.22
C LEU A 80 11.09 -20.86 2.68
N PRO A 81 11.05 -20.21 3.85
CA PRO A 81 12.21 -19.55 4.43
C PRO A 81 13.37 -20.53 4.60
N ASP A 82 14.61 -20.02 4.52
CA ASP A 82 15.78 -20.85 4.76
C ASP A 82 15.76 -21.35 6.22
N PRO A 83 16.15 -22.61 6.51
CA PRO A 83 16.04 -23.17 7.86
C PRO A 83 16.75 -22.35 8.94
N ALA A 84 17.91 -21.76 8.60
CA ALA A 84 18.65 -20.87 9.49
C ALA A 84 17.90 -19.56 9.80
N THR A 85 17.07 -19.09 8.87
CA THR A 85 16.21 -17.91 9.05
C THR A 85 14.95 -18.26 9.86
N SER A 86 14.43 -19.48 9.71
CA SER A 86 13.24 -19.98 10.43
C SER A 86 13.52 -20.32 11.90
N ALA A 87 14.76 -20.71 12.22
CA ALA A 87 15.11 -21.26 13.54
C ALA A 87 15.33 -20.22 14.67
N ALA A 88 15.22 -18.91 14.41
CA ALA A 88 15.81 -17.89 15.30
C ALA A 88 14.91 -16.71 15.73
N ALA A 89 13.65 -16.60 15.29
CA ALA A 89 12.82 -15.48 15.71
C ALA A 89 12.03 -15.83 16.98
N GLU A 90 12.52 -15.39 18.14
CA GLU A 90 11.67 -15.28 19.33
C GLU A 90 10.48 -14.37 18.97
N ALA A 91 9.28 -14.93 19.06
CA ALA A 91 8.04 -14.18 18.90
C ALA A 91 7.58 -13.68 20.27
N ARG A 92 7.24 -12.40 20.36
CA ARG A 92 6.71 -11.77 21.58
C ARG A 92 5.27 -11.36 21.34
N HIS A 93 4.46 -11.47 22.38
CA HIS A 93 3.12 -10.91 22.42
C HIS A 93 3.12 -9.72 23.37
N VAL A 94 2.70 -8.56 22.87
CA VAL A 94 2.64 -7.30 23.61
C VAL A 94 1.19 -6.82 23.64
N VAL A 95 0.72 -6.43 24.83
CA VAL A 95 -0.64 -5.94 25.04
C VAL A 95 -0.59 -4.44 25.31
N HIS A 96 -1.46 -3.69 24.63
CA HIS A 96 -1.59 -2.23 24.77
C HIS A 96 -3.02 -1.86 25.17
N THR A 97 -3.18 -0.86 26.02
CA THR A 97 -4.50 -0.35 26.47
C THR A 97 -4.57 1.18 26.40
N PRO A 98 -4.33 1.80 25.22
CA PRO A 98 -4.31 3.25 25.10
C PRO A 98 -5.70 3.85 25.26
N THR A 99 -5.80 5.14 25.62
CA THR A 99 -7.08 5.84 25.53
C THR A 99 -7.53 5.96 24.06
N VAL A 100 -6.62 6.38 23.18
CA VAL A 100 -6.88 6.47 21.73
C VAL A 100 -5.85 5.68 20.94
N LEU A 101 -6.33 4.83 20.03
CA LEU A 101 -5.51 4.23 18.98
C LEU A 101 -5.64 5.08 17.70
N VAL A 102 -4.53 5.60 17.19
CA VAL A 102 -4.47 6.24 15.87
C VAL A 102 -3.81 5.30 14.87
N VAL A 103 -4.53 4.87 13.85
CA VAL A 103 -4.02 3.97 12.81
C VAL A 103 -3.60 4.76 11.58
N GLY A 104 -2.29 4.84 11.36
CA GLY A 104 -1.65 5.60 10.29
C GLY A 104 -1.06 6.93 10.78
N ALA A 105 0.22 7.14 10.52
CA ALA A 105 0.97 8.36 10.87
C ALA A 105 1.23 9.25 9.64
N GLY A 106 0.33 9.19 8.65
CA GLY A 106 0.31 10.10 7.50
C GLY A 106 -0.02 11.54 7.90
N ALA A 107 -0.36 12.38 6.92
CA ALA A 107 -0.69 13.79 7.15
C ALA A 107 -1.83 13.97 8.18
N ALA A 108 -2.95 13.26 8.02
CA ALA A 108 -4.08 13.32 8.95
C ALA A 108 -3.73 12.75 10.33
N GLY A 109 -3.29 11.49 10.37
CA GLY A 109 -3.12 10.78 11.63
C GLY A 109 -2.05 11.37 12.55
N ARG A 110 -0.95 11.92 12.01
CA ARG A 110 0.04 12.60 12.86
C ARG A 110 -0.52 13.89 13.46
N ARG A 111 -1.28 14.67 12.70
CA ARG A 111 -1.90 15.91 13.22
C ARG A 111 -2.93 15.58 14.27
N ALA A 112 -3.74 14.56 14.02
CA ALA A 112 -4.71 14.05 14.97
C ALA A 112 -4.06 13.59 16.28
N ALA A 113 -3.05 12.72 16.19
CA ALA A 113 -2.33 12.21 17.35
C ALA A 113 -1.69 13.34 18.16
N ARG A 114 -1.00 14.28 17.50
CA ARG A 114 -0.36 15.43 18.16
C ARG A 114 -1.36 16.35 18.86
N HIS A 115 -2.54 16.56 18.27
CA HIS A 115 -3.59 17.37 18.86
C HIS A 115 -4.11 16.73 20.15
N LEU A 116 -4.34 15.42 20.14
CA LEU A 116 -4.77 14.64 21.31
C LEU A 116 -3.69 14.59 22.40
N GLU A 117 -2.42 14.33 22.02
CA GLU A 117 -1.28 14.35 22.94
C GLU A 117 -1.13 15.71 23.64
N ALA A 118 -1.32 16.81 22.92
CA ALA A 118 -1.25 18.16 23.49
C ALA A 118 -2.34 18.42 24.54
N ALA A 119 -3.47 17.72 24.46
CA ALA A 119 -4.54 17.73 25.46
C ALA A 119 -4.32 16.71 26.60
N GLY A 120 -3.17 16.02 26.64
CA GLY A 120 -2.85 15.02 27.66
C GLY A 120 -3.57 13.69 27.49
N VAL A 121 -4.09 13.39 26.29
CA VAL A 121 -4.68 12.09 25.98
C VAL A 121 -3.56 11.07 25.77
N ASP A 122 -3.74 9.89 26.35
CA ASP A 122 -2.88 8.73 26.11
C ASP A 122 -3.17 8.14 24.72
N VAL A 123 -2.21 8.31 23.81
CA VAL A 123 -2.34 8.00 22.38
C VAL A 123 -1.26 7.01 21.96
N LEU A 124 -1.69 5.87 21.42
CA LEU A 124 -0.81 4.97 20.67
C LEU A 124 -1.01 5.21 19.18
N CYS A 125 0.00 5.72 18.48
CA CYS A 125 -0.02 5.83 17.02
C CYS A 125 0.71 4.64 16.39
N VAL A 126 0.09 3.98 15.41
CA VAL A 126 0.66 2.81 14.73
C VAL A 126 0.76 3.06 13.24
N ASP A 127 1.95 2.90 12.66
CA ASP A 127 2.18 2.92 11.21
C ASP A 127 3.19 1.85 10.80
N ARG A 128 3.01 1.25 9.62
CA ARG A 128 3.92 0.22 9.11
C ARG A 128 5.26 0.79 8.64
N ARG A 129 5.29 2.08 8.32
CA ARG A 129 6.47 2.78 7.78
C ARG A 129 7.39 3.20 8.92
N ASP A 130 8.69 3.23 8.63
CA ASP A 130 9.67 3.78 9.56
C ASP A 130 9.60 5.32 9.64
N ARG A 131 10.22 5.86 10.69
CA ARG A 131 10.25 7.29 11.00
C ARG A 131 10.73 8.15 9.83
N ALA A 132 11.85 7.77 9.20
CA ALA A 132 12.40 8.52 8.08
C ALA A 132 11.46 8.54 6.86
N THR A 133 10.68 7.48 6.60
CA THR A 133 9.70 7.49 5.50
C THR A 133 8.56 8.43 5.83
N LEU A 134 8.12 8.42 7.09
CA LEU A 134 7.03 9.28 7.55
C LEU A 134 7.43 10.76 7.51
N GLU A 135 8.65 11.11 7.92
CA GLU A 135 9.16 12.49 7.88
C GLU A 135 9.25 13.03 6.45
N VAL A 136 9.58 12.17 5.47
CA VAL A 136 9.58 12.54 4.06
C VAL A 136 8.16 12.62 3.47
N ALA A 137 7.27 11.72 3.87
CA ALA A 137 5.95 11.59 3.27
C ALA A 137 4.99 12.76 3.60
N ALA A 138 5.19 13.44 4.72
CA ALA A 138 4.40 14.60 5.11
C ALA A 138 5.18 15.48 6.09
N PRO A 139 4.98 16.81 6.07
CA PRO A 139 5.61 17.71 7.03
C PRO A 139 5.03 17.58 8.44
N GLY A 140 5.76 18.12 9.41
CA GLY A 140 5.33 18.25 10.80
C GLY A 140 5.82 17.12 11.73
N PRO A 141 5.79 17.38 13.05
CA PRO A 141 6.32 16.45 14.04
C PRO A 141 5.50 15.16 14.07
N LEU A 142 6.20 14.04 14.26
CA LEU A 142 5.58 12.76 14.53
C LEU A 142 5.10 12.67 15.99
N PRO A 143 4.09 11.83 16.28
CA PRO A 143 3.63 11.57 17.64
C PRO A 143 4.74 11.04 18.54
N ALA A 144 4.58 11.24 19.85
CA ALA A 144 5.54 10.84 20.86
C ALA A 144 5.64 9.30 20.94
N GLU A 145 4.49 8.63 20.98
CA GLU A 145 4.40 7.16 20.96
C GLU A 145 3.99 6.67 19.57
N LEU A 146 5.01 6.35 18.76
CA LEU A 146 4.86 5.81 17.42
C LEU A 146 5.39 4.38 17.35
N LEU A 147 4.48 3.42 17.27
CA LEU A 147 4.78 2.02 17.07
C LEU A 147 4.92 1.72 15.57
N ARG A 148 6.09 1.21 15.17
CA ARG A 148 6.28 0.70 13.81
C ARG A 148 5.73 -0.72 13.70
N ALA A 149 4.46 -0.83 13.33
CA ALA A 149 3.81 -2.12 13.11
C ALA A 149 2.72 -1.99 12.02
N GLY A 150 2.43 -3.10 11.35
CA GLY A 150 1.29 -3.20 10.43
C GLY A 150 0.04 -3.61 11.18
N VAL A 151 -0.91 -2.69 11.38
CA VAL A 151 -2.27 -3.04 11.80
C VAL A 151 -2.91 -3.85 10.67
N PHE A 152 -3.24 -5.11 10.94
CA PHE A 152 -3.78 -6.02 9.94
C PHE A 152 -5.22 -6.44 10.22
N ALA A 153 -5.70 -6.27 11.47
CA ALA A 153 -7.06 -6.65 11.81
C ALA A 153 -7.72 -5.79 12.89
N ALA A 154 -9.05 -5.67 12.75
CA ALA A 154 -9.97 -5.19 13.78
C ALA A 154 -10.91 -6.34 14.17
N TYR A 155 -11.06 -6.61 15.46
CA TYR A 155 -11.96 -7.66 15.97
C TYR A 155 -12.97 -7.04 16.95
N PRO A 156 -14.06 -6.42 16.45
CA PRO A 156 -15.04 -5.74 17.31
C PRO A 156 -15.73 -6.67 18.33
N HIS A 157 -15.92 -7.94 17.99
CA HIS A 157 -16.50 -8.94 18.91
C HIS A 157 -15.59 -9.26 20.11
N GLU A 158 -14.28 -9.09 19.95
CA GLU A 158 -13.29 -9.36 20.99
C GLU A 158 -12.79 -8.07 21.65
N GLY A 159 -13.22 -6.91 21.17
CA GLY A 159 -12.74 -5.62 21.68
C GLY A 159 -11.24 -5.45 21.52
N LEU A 160 -10.65 -5.92 20.40
CA LEU A 160 -9.22 -5.77 20.14
C LEU A 160 -8.87 -5.42 18.68
N TRP A 161 -7.74 -4.72 18.53
CA TRP A 161 -7.04 -4.52 17.27
C TRP A 161 -5.74 -5.30 17.29
N ALA A 162 -5.33 -5.82 16.13
CA ALA A 162 -4.10 -6.57 16.00
C ALA A 162 -3.12 -5.93 15.03
N ALA A 163 -1.86 -5.86 15.44
CA ALA A 163 -0.75 -5.38 14.62
C ALA A 163 0.44 -6.32 14.75
N ALA A 164 1.30 -6.36 13.73
CA ALA A 164 2.53 -7.15 13.75
C ALA A 164 3.73 -6.32 13.30
N SER A 165 4.90 -6.60 13.89
CA SER A 165 6.17 -6.03 13.45
C SER A 165 6.53 -6.47 12.02
N ASP A 166 7.49 -5.77 11.42
CA ASP A 166 8.04 -6.17 10.12
C ASP A 166 8.75 -7.54 10.25
N PRO A 167 8.52 -8.50 9.33
CA PRO A 167 9.16 -9.81 9.39
C PRO A 167 10.70 -9.79 9.24
N LEU A 168 11.29 -8.67 8.83
CA LEU A 168 12.74 -8.44 8.81
C LEU A 168 13.29 -7.85 10.12
N GLU A 169 12.44 -7.69 11.14
CA GLU A 169 12.79 -7.17 12.46
C GLU A 169 12.65 -8.26 13.52
N ALA A 170 13.63 -8.32 14.41
CA ALA A 170 13.68 -9.29 15.50
C ALA A 170 13.78 -8.54 16.84
N PRO A 171 13.07 -8.98 17.90
CA PRO A 171 12.11 -10.09 17.91
C PRO A 171 10.88 -9.80 17.04
N LEU A 172 10.18 -10.85 16.59
CA LEU A 172 8.88 -10.68 15.92
C LEU A 172 7.85 -10.35 16.99
N GLU A 173 7.08 -9.29 16.82
CA GLU A 173 6.10 -8.86 17.82
C GLU A 173 4.69 -8.91 17.25
N LEU A 174 3.81 -9.60 17.98
CA LEU A 174 2.35 -9.51 17.82
C LEU A 174 1.84 -8.54 18.88
N HIS A 175 1.10 -7.53 18.45
CA HIS A 175 0.49 -6.54 19.33
C HIS A 175 -1.02 -6.72 19.35
N THR A 176 -1.60 -6.82 20.55
CA THR A 176 -3.05 -6.72 20.77
C THR A 176 -3.34 -5.41 21.48
N ILE A 177 -4.24 -4.61 20.91
CA ILE A 177 -4.50 -3.24 21.35
C ILE A 177 -5.98 -3.14 21.74
N HIS A 178 -6.25 -2.70 22.96
CA HIS A 178 -7.59 -2.51 23.53
C HIS A 178 -7.86 -1.03 23.83
N PRO A 179 -8.25 -0.24 22.82
CA PRO A 179 -8.46 1.19 22.97
C PRO A 179 -9.88 1.55 23.44
N ARG A 180 -10.06 2.74 24.03
CA ARG A 180 -11.40 3.32 24.26
C ARG A 180 -11.99 3.96 22.99
N ALA A 181 -11.13 4.59 22.18
CA ALA A 181 -11.48 5.18 20.91
C ALA A 181 -10.44 4.87 19.84
N VAL A 182 -10.88 4.82 18.57
CA VAL A 182 -10.01 4.53 17.43
C VAL A 182 -10.21 5.61 16.38
N LEU A 183 -9.11 6.19 15.90
CA LEU A 183 -9.09 7.10 14.77
C LEU A 183 -8.34 6.44 13.61
N LEU A 184 -9.06 6.15 12.52
CA LEU A 184 -8.50 5.60 11.31
C LEU A 184 -8.06 6.72 10.36
N ALA A 185 -6.76 6.76 10.09
CA ALA A 185 -6.10 7.68 9.17
C ALA A 185 -5.17 6.90 8.22
N THR A 186 -5.66 5.78 7.69
CA THR A 186 -4.91 4.85 6.84
C THR A 186 -4.57 5.41 5.45
N GLY A 187 -5.26 6.48 5.05
CA GLY A 187 -5.01 7.22 3.82
C GLY A 187 -5.64 6.58 2.58
N ALA A 188 -4.98 6.78 1.44
CA ALA A 188 -5.41 6.30 0.13
C ALA A 188 -4.23 5.73 -0.68
N ARG A 189 -4.52 4.73 -1.51
CA ARG A 189 -3.57 4.04 -2.38
C ARG A 189 -3.82 4.36 -3.84
N ASP A 190 -2.80 4.25 -4.67
CA ASP A 190 -2.95 4.45 -6.11
C ASP A 190 -3.67 3.23 -6.71
N PRO A 191 -4.84 3.40 -7.35
CA PRO A 191 -5.44 2.33 -8.11
C PRO A 191 -4.62 2.02 -9.37
N LEU A 192 -4.86 0.86 -9.99
CA LEU A 192 -4.28 0.57 -11.30
C LEU A 192 -5.08 1.31 -12.38
N LEU A 193 -4.40 2.02 -13.27
CA LEU A 193 -5.00 2.57 -14.49
C LEU A 193 -5.11 1.46 -15.54
N PRO A 194 -6.28 1.22 -16.15
CA PRO A 194 -6.46 0.16 -17.16
C PRO A 194 -5.86 0.59 -18.51
N LEU A 195 -4.54 0.58 -18.61
CA LEU A 195 -3.78 0.94 -19.82
C LEU A 195 -3.12 -0.31 -20.39
N ALA A 196 -2.98 -0.36 -21.72
CA ALA A 196 -2.24 -1.43 -22.38
C ALA A 196 -0.77 -1.43 -21.91
N ASN A 197 -0.29 -2.62 -21.53
CA ASN A 197 1.07 -2.89 -21.05
C ASN A 197 1.46 -2.08 -19.78
N ASN A 198 0.50 -1.81 -18.90
CA ASN A 198 0.73 -1.12 -17.62
C ASN A 198 1.48 -1.96 -16.56
N ASP A 199 1.86 -3.18 -16.91
CA ASP A 199 2.58 -4.15 -16.10
C ASP A 199 4.07 -4.28 -16.48
N LEU A 200 4.50 -3.59 -17.54
CA LEU A 200 5.89 -3.60 -18.00
C LEU A 200 6.86 -3.10 -16.91
N PRO A 201 8.06 -3.71 -16.80
CA PRO A 201 9.12 -3.16 -15.95
C PRO A 201 9.43 -1.71 -16.33
N GLY A 202 9.37 -0.80 -15.37
CA GLY A 202 9.51 0.65 -15.59
C GLY A 202 8.20 1.42 -15.47
N VAL A 203 7.05 0.74 -15.43
CA VAL A 203 5.77 1.33 -15.00
C VAL A 203 5.68 1.26 -13.48
N VAL A 204 5.52 2.42 -12.82
CA VAL A 204 5.50 2.55 -11.35
C VAL A 204 4.44 3.54 -10.88
N SER A 205 4.08 3.50 -9.60
CA SER A 205 3.29 4.58 -8.97
C SER A 205 4.13 5.86 -8.89
N ALA A 206 3.56 6.99 -9.29
CA ALA A 206 4.21 8.30 -9.22
C ALA A 206 4.46 8.72 -7.76
N ARG A 207 3.47 8.53 -6.87
CA ARG A 207 3.61 8.80 -5.42
C ARG A 207 4.68 7.93 -4.78
N GLY A 208 4.72 6.64 -5.13
CA GLY A 208 5.74 5.70 -4.65
C GLY A 208 7.14 6.04 -5.16
N LEU A 209 7.28 6.40 -6.44
CA LEU A 209 8.54 6.82 -7.02
C LEU A 209 9.05 8.11 -6.38
N HIS A 210 8.17 9.11 -6.22
CA HIS A 210 8.51 10.37 -5.57
C HIS A 210 8.99 10.13 -4.13
N LEU A 211 8.25 9.35 -3.34
CA LEU A 211 8.65 8.99 -1.97
C LEU A 211 10.03 8.33 -1.91
N LEU A 212 10.29 7.35 -2.79
CA LEU A 212 11.56 6.63 -2.85
C LEU A 212 12.73 7.57 -3.18
N LEU A 213 12.56 8.43 -4.19
CA LEU A 213 13.58 9.35 -4.65
C LEU A 213 13.88 10.43 -3.60
N THR A 214 12.84 11.01 -2.99
CA THR A 214 13.01 12.00 -1.93
C THR A 214 13.71 11.40 -0.71
N ARG A 215 13.33 10.18 -0.30
CA ARG A 215 13.97 9.49 0.82
C ARG A 215 15.45 9.16 0.55
N SER A 216 15.79 8.83 -0.69
CA SER A 216 17.15 8.46 -1.07
C SER A 216 18.02 9.65 -1.53
N GLY A 217 17.45 10.85 -1.63
CA GLY A 217 18.13 12.01 -2.23
C GLY A 217 18.50 11.80 -3.70
N SER A 218 17.84 10.88 -4.39
CA SER A 218 18.14 10.49 -5.77
C SER A 218 17.20 11.15 -6.78
N ARG A 219 17.57 11.13 -8.06
CA ARG A 219 16.71 11.56 -9.18
C ARG A 219 16.67 10.49 -10.28
N PRO A 220 15.62 10.45 -11.11
CA PRO A 220 15.60 9.56 -12.27
C PRO A 220 16.76 9.88 -13.22
N ALA A 221 17.49 8.85 -13.65
CA ALA A 221 18.56 8.99 -14.65
C ALA A 221 18.05 8.87 -16.10
N VAL A 222 16.75 8.62 -16.27
CA VAL A 222 16.08 8.40 -17.56
C VAL A 222 14.85 9.29 -17.66
N PRO A 223 14.38 9.64 -18.88
CA PRO A 223 13.17 10.43 -19.04
C PRO A 223 11.96 9.71 -18.43
N VAL A 224 11.17 10.46 -17.67
CA VAL A 224 9.93 9.97 -17.03
C VAL A 224 8.73 10.55 -17.78
N VAL A 225 7.75 9.73 -18.10
CA VAL A 225 6.41 10.19 -18.48
C VAL A 225 5.46 9.94 -17.32
N VAL A 226 4.76 10.98 -16.89
CA VAL A 226 3.68 10.84 -15.89
C VAL A 226 2.36 10.67 -16.62
N ILE A 227 1.61 9.63 -16.26
CA ILE A 227 0.26 9.38 -16.79
C ILE A 227 -0.74 9.61 -15.67
N GLY A 228 -1.51 10.69 -15.76
CA GLY A 228 -2.45 11.14 -14.75
C GLY A 228 -3.05 12.49 -15.10
N GLU A 229 -4.05 12.92 -14.33
CA GLU A 229 -4.77 14.18 -14.55
C GLU A 229 -4.89 14.98 -13.25
N GLY A 230 -5.19 16.27 -13.39
CA GLY A 230 -5.37 17.19 -12.28
C GLY A 230 -4.08 17.64 -11.59
N ASP A 231 -4.25 18.39 -10.51
CA ASP A 231 -3.14 19.07 -9.81
C ASP A 231 -2.11 18.08 -9.26
N GLU A 232 -2.56 16.92 -8.77
CA GLU A 232 -1.66 15.88 -8.24
C GLU A 232 -0.68 15.38 -9.31
N ALA A 233 -1.17 15.11 -10.53
CA ALA A 233 -0.33 14.65 -11.63
C ALA A 233 0.65 15.75 -12.07
N ALA A 234 0.24 17.02 -12.04
CA ALA A 234 1.12 18.15 -12.33
C ALA A 234 2.23 18.31 -11.27
N ILE A 235 1.87 18.27 -9.98
CA ILE A 235 2.81 18.34 -8.86
C ILE A 235 3.82 17.19 -8.92
N LEU A 236 3.35 15.96 -9.14
CA LEU A 236 4.22 14.80 -9.26
C LEU A 236 5.08 14.87 -10.53
N GLY A 237 4.54 15.40 -11.63
CA GLY A 237 5.27 15.67 -12.87
C GLY A 237 6.45 16.61 -12.63
N GLU A 238 6.22 17.73 -11.96
CA GLU A 238 7.28 18.68 -11.59
C GLU A 238 8.29 18.05 -10.63
N ALA A 239 7.82 17.39 -9.57
CA ALA A 239 8.68 16.77 -8.56
C ALA A 239 9.58 15.66 -9.11
N LEU A 240 9.11 14.94 -10.14
CA LEU A 240 9.86 13.88 -10.82
C LEU A 240 10.71 14.40 -12.00
N GLY A 241 10.58 15.67 -12.37
CA GLY A 241 11.22 16.22 -13.57
C GLY A 241 10.74 15.52 -14.86
N ALA A 242 9.43 15.27 -14.95
CA ALA A 242 8.84 14.51 -16.05
C ALA A 242 9.03 15.22 -17.40
N ALA A 243 9.33 14.45 -18.43
CA ALA A 243 9.40 14.92 -19.82
C ALA A 243 8.01 15.29 -20.37
N ALA A 244 6.96 14.64 -19.85
CA ALA A 244 5.58 14.94 -20.15
C ALA A 244 4.67 14.48 -19.01
N VAL A 245 3.56 15.20 -18.83
CA VAL A 245 2.39 14.77 -18.06
C VAL A 245 1.24 14.62 -19.06
N VAL A 246 0.63 13.45 -19.13
CA VAL A 246 -0.42 13.13 -20.10
C VAL A 246 -1.62 12.49 -19.40
N GLY A 247 -2.83 12.80 -19.86
CA GLY A 247 -4.03 12.16 -19.34
C GLY A 247 -4.08 10.67 -19.72
N PRO A 248 -4.63 9.77 -18.87
CA PRO A 248 -4.79 8.36 -19.20
C PRO A 248 -5.56 8.14 -20.50
N GLU A 249 -6.57 8.97 -20.77
CA GLU A 249 -7.37 8.92 -21.98
C GLU A 249 -6.57 9.28 -23.26
N GLU A 250 -5.43 9.96 -23.15
CA GLU A 250 -4.57 10.26 -24.30
C GLU A 250 -3.66 9.08 -24.68
N VAL A 251 -3.47 8.12 -23.77
CA VAL A 251 -2.53 7.02 -23.95
C VAL A 251 -3.18 5.89 -24.73
N VAL A 252 -2.55 5.50 -25.83
CA VAL A 252 -2.95 4.32 -26.61
C VAL A 252 -2.30 3.07 -26.03
N GLU A 253 -0.98 3.13 -25.82
CA GLU A 253 -0.20 1.97 -25.37
C GLU A 253 1.15 2.39 -24.78
N ILE A 254 1.59 1.68 -23.73
CA ILE A 254 2.96 1.75 -23.20
C ILE A 254 3.81 0.72 -23.95
N HIS A 255 4.99 1.13 -24.43
CA HIS A 255 5.88 0.31 -25.24
C HIS A 255 7.06 -0.18 -24.42
N GLY A 256 7.50 -1.41 -24.66
CA GLY A 256 8.69 -1.98 -24.06
C GLY A 256 8.86 -3.46 -24.37
N GLY A 257 10.11 -3.91 -24.43
CA GLY A 257 10.47 -5.33 -24.46
C GLY A 257 10.71 -5.84 -23.05
N ASP A 258 11.97 -5.76 -22.60
CA ASP A 258 12.36 -6.10 -21.23
C ASP A 258 11.96 -5.02 -20.20
N ALA A 259 11.79 -3.79 -20.66
CA ALA A 259 11.38 -2.63 -19.86
C ALA A 259 10.77 -1.57 -20.78
N VAL A 260 10.09 -0.59 -20.17
CA VAL A 260 9.50 0.56 -20.87
C VAL A 260 10.56 1.31 -21.69
N ASP A 261 10.23 1.61 -22.94
CA ASP A 261 11.02 2.47 -23.83
C ASP A 261 10.24 3.66 -24.42
N GLY A 262 8.92 3.71 -24.23
CA GLY A 262 8.11 4.84 -24.66
C GLY A 262 6.61 4.68 -24.44
N VAL A 263 5.88 5.73 -24.79
CA VAL A 263 4.41 5.78 -24.73
C VAL A 263 3.89 6.35 -26.05
N THR A 264 2.90 5.70 -26.64
CA THR A 264 2.19 6.23 -27.82
C THR A 264 0.89 6.88 -27.39
N LEU A 265 0.67 8.12 -27.85
CA LEU A 265 -0.54 8.88 -27.60
C LEU A 265 -1.51 8.81 -28.78
N LYS A 266 -2.75 9.21 -28.54
CA LYS A 266 -3.74 9.50 -29.59
C LYS A 266 -3.13 10.49 -30.60
N GLY A 267 -3.40 10.27 -31.89
CA GLY A 267 -2.77 11.00 -32.98
C GLY A 267 -1.39 10.48 -33.40
N GLY A 268 -0.90 9.39 -32.80
CA GLY A 268 0.30 8.67 -33.25
C GLY A 268 1.63 9.24 -32.76
N ARG A 269 1.62 10.26 -31.91
CA ARG A 269 2.84 10.81 -31.29
C ARG A 269 3.41 9.80 -30.30
N ARG A 270 4.69 9.44 -30.46
CA ARG A 270 5.44 8.63 -29.50
C ARG A 270 6.36 9.50 -28.65
N ILE A 271 6.34 9.27 -27.34
CA ILE A 271 7.27 9.89 -26.37
C ILE A 271 8.22 8.80 -25.90
N ALA A 272 9.53 8.97 -26.11
CA ALA A 272 10.53 8.04 -25.60
C ALA A 272 10.75 8.27 -24.09
N CYS A 273 10.76 7.20 -23.30
CA CYS A 273 10.97 7.28 -21.85
C CYS A 273 11.50 5.96 -21.29
N GLY A 274 12.28 6.03 -20.21
CA GLY A 274 12.75 4.84 -19.48
C GLY A 274 11.90 4.50 -18.25
N LEU A 275 10.97 5.39 -17.89
CA LEU A 275 10.02 5.19 -16.79
C LEU A 275 8.67 5.81 -17.14
N VAL A 276 7.62 5.11 -16.73
CA VAL A 276 6.25 5.62 -16.70
C VAL A 276 5.78 5.67 -15.25
N ALA A 277 5.41 6.86 -14.78
CA ALA A 277 4.89 7.08 -13.44
C ALA A 277 3.37 7.31 -13.51
N LEU A 278 2.60 6.36 -13.00
CA LEU A 278 1.14 6.45 -12.95
C LEU A 278 0.73 7.35 -11.77
N ALA A 279 -0.03 8.40 -12.05
CA ALA A 279 -0.58 9.35 -11.09
C ALA A 279 -2.12 9.35 -11.16
N PRO A 280 -2.78 8.22 -10.84
CA PRO A 280 -4.24 8.19 -10.73
C PRO A 280 -4.72 9.01 -9.52
N ILE A 281 -6.00 9.37 -9.50
CA ILE A 281 -6.66 9.85 -8.28
C ILE A 281 -6.64 8.69 -7.25
N PRO A 282 -6.05 8.88 -6.06
CA PRO A 282 -5.93 7.82 -5.06
C PRO A 282 -7.27 7.31 -4.54
N ALA A 283 -7.35 6.00 -4.33
CA ALA A 283 -8.50 5.28 -3.79
C ALA A 283 -8.34 5.08 -2.26
N PRO A 284 -9.35 5.39 -1.43
CA PRO A 284 -9.26 5.20 0.02
C PRO A 284 -8.93 3.74 0.45
N THR A 285 -8.08 3.58 1.47
CA THR A 285 -7.70 2.26 2.01
C THR A 285 -8.70 1.77 3.06
N HIS A 286 -9.82 1.25 2.57
CA HIS A 286 -11.02 0.90 3.34
C HIS A 286 -10.92 -0.40 4.15
N GLU A 287 -9.87 -1.20 4.00
CA GLU A 287 -9.86 -2.59 4.49
C GLU A 287 -10.08 -2.68 6.02
N LEU A 288 -9.40 -1.84 6.81
CA LEU A 288 -9.60 -1.80 8.26
C LEU A 288 -10.92 -1.15 8.68
N ALA A 289 -11.41 -0.18 7.89
CA ALA A 289 -12.71 0.43 8.14
C ALA A 289 -13.83 -0.60 7.97
N ALA A 290 -13.78 -1.40 6.90
CA ALA A 290 -14.72 -2.48 6.64
C ALA A 290 -14.71 -3.54 7.76
N GLN A 291 -13.52 -3.98 8.20
CA GLN A 291 -13.40 -4.94 9.31
C GLN A 291 -13.96 -4.39 10.63
N ALA A 292 -13.79 -3.08 10.88
CA ALA A 292 -14.34 -2.41 12.05
C ALA A 292 -15.87 -2.18 11.97
N GLY A 293 -16.53 -2.57 10.87
CA GLY A 293 -17.96 -2.39 10.67
C GLY A 293 -18.37 -1.01 10.14
N ILE A 294 -17.41 -0.18 9.70
CA ILE A 294 -17.72 1.14 9.13
C ILE A 294 -18.32 0.93 7.73
N THR A 295 -19.47 1.58 7.50
CA THR A 295 -20.12 1.57 6.19
C THR A 295 -19.28 2.31 5.15
N LEU A 296 -19.35 1.87 3.90
CA LEU A 296 -18.52 2.39 2.81
C LEU A 296 -19.38 3.02 1.71
N ARG A 297 -18.86 4.06 1.07
CA ARG A 297 -19.46 4.72 -0.09
C ARG A 297 -18.49 4.71 -1.25
N PHE A 298 -18.96 4.33 -2.44
CA PHE A 298 -18.16 4.49 -3.65
C PHE A 298 -18.04 5.98 -4.01
N ASP A 299 -16.82 6.49 -4.16
CA ASP A 299 -16.54 7.91 -4.44
C ASP A 299 -16.14 8.19 -5.90
N GLY A 300 -16.15 7.16 -6.76
CA GLY A 300 -15.68 7.23 -8.14
C GLY A 300 -14.29 6.64 -8.35
N HIS A 301 -13.46 6.58 -7.30
CA HIS A 301 -12.08 6.09 -7.37
C HIS A 301 -11.85 4.89 -6.46
N GLY A 302 -12.63 4.77 -5.39
CA GLY A 302 -12.62 3.64 -4.47
C GLY A 302 -13.80 3.69 -3.50
N PHE A 303 -13.65 2.97 -2.39
CA PHE A 303 -14.64 2.92 -1.33
C PHE A 303 -14.17 3.77 -0.16
N ALA A 304 -14.75 4.95 0.01
CA ALA A 304 -14.49 5.83 1.14
C ALA A 304 -15.22 5.32 2.40
N ALA A 305 -14.57 5.41 3.55
CA ALA A 305 -15.23 5.19 4.84
C ALA A 305 -16.17 6.36 5.13
N THR A 306 -17.39 6.06 5.54
CA THR A 306 -18.40 7.08 5.83
C THR A 306 -18.28 7.58 7.26
N SER A 307 -18.61 8.85 7.45
CA SER A 307 -18.63 9.50 8.74
C SER A 307 -19.66 10.64 8.73
N ASP A 308 -19.99 11.17 9.90
CA ASP A 308 -20.60 12.50 9.98
C ASP A 308 -19.59 13.61 9.61
N GLU A 309 -20.04 14.86 9.66
CA GLU A 309 -19.21 16.05 9.35
C GLU A 309 -18.02 16.18 10.31
N ARG A 310 -18.16 15.71 11.55
CA ARG A 310 -17.14 15.79 12.61
C ARG A 310 -16.14 14.62 12.57
N GLY A 311 -16.32 13.68 11.64
CA GLY A 311 -15.46 12.51 11.46
C GLY A 311 -15.83 11.30 12.31
N ARG A 312 -16.99 11.30 12.99
CA ARG A 312 -17.49 10.12 13.68
C ARG A 312 -17.98 9.09 12.66
N ALA A 313 -17.45 7.87 12.71
CA ALA A 313 -17.76 6.85 11.71
C ALA A 313 -19.23 6.43 11.72
N ILE A 314 -19.80 6.16 10.54
CA ILE A 314 -21.13 5.55 10.43
C ILE A 314 -20.95 4.03 10.35
N VAL A 315 -21.29 3.35 11.45
CA VAL A 315 -21.08 1.91 11.66
C VAL A 315 -22.38 1.14 11.39
N ASP A 316 -22.26 -0.07 10.85
CA ASP A 316 -23.37 -1.02 10.75
C ASP A 316 -23.97 -1.27 12.16
N PRO A 317 -25.28 -1.00 12.38
CA PRO A 317 -25.93 -1.23 13.68
C PRO A 317 -25.86 -2.67 14.19
N ALA A 318 -25.64 -3.65 13.30
CA ALA A 318 -25.49 -5.05 13.68
C ALA A 318 -24.10 -5.37 14.27
N MET A 319 -23.12 -4.49 14.09
CA MET A 319 -21.75 -4.69 14.55
C MET A 319 -21.56 -4.24 16.00
N PRO A 320 -20.84 -5.01 16.84
CA PRO A 320 -20.44 -4.55 18.16
C PRO A 320 -19.57 -3.29 18.07
N GLN A 321 -19.77 -2.38 19.00
CA GLN A 321 -19.00 -1.13 19.10
C GLN A 321 -18.33 -1.03 20.48
N PRO A 322 -17.27 -1.82 20.74
CA PRO A 322 -16.54 -1.78 22.02
C PRO A 322 -15.74 -0.47 22.21
N TRP A 323 -15.58 0.30 21.13
CA TRP A 323 -14.90 1.59 21.06
C TRP A 323 -15.71 2.58 20.24
N THR A 324 -15.42 3.87 20.38
CA THR A 324 -15.90 4.87 19.41
C THR A 324 -14.98 4.90 18.18
N LEU A 325 -15.55 4.84 16.98
CA LEU A 325 -14.81 4.88 15.71
C LEU A 325 -14.84 6.27 15.07
N TRP A 326 -13.67 6.70 14.60
CA TRP A 326 -13.45 7.98 13.94
C TRP A 326 -12.63 7.77 12.68
N VAL A 327 -12.86 8.60 11.67
CA VAL A 327 -12.20 8.51 10.36
C VAL A 327 -11.64 9.89 10.05
N ALA A 328 -10.43 9.97 9.49
CA ALA A 328 -9.84 11.24 9.07
C ALA A 328 -9.02 11.12 7.78
N GLY A 329 -8.89 12.25 7.09
CA GLY A 329 -8.09 12.43 5.88
C GLY A 329 -8.60 11.62 4.69
N ASP A 330 -7.67 11.21 3.83
CA ASP A 330 -7.97 10.56 2.54
C ASP A 330 -8.78 9.25 2.65
N LEU A 331 -8.93 8.68 3.86
CA LEU A 331 -9.79 7.52 4.08
C LEU A 331 -11.29 7.85 3.88
N ARG A 332 -11.69 9.13 4.05
CA ARG A 332 -13.07 9.63 3.83
C ARG A 332 -13.32 10.05 2.36
N GLY A 333 -12.31 9.92 1.52
CA GLY A 333 -12.27 10.45 0.15
C GLY A 333 -10.99 11.26 -0.06
N TYR A 334 -10.36 11.12 -1.22
CA TYR A 334 -9.08 11.77 -1.49
C TYR A 334 -9.20 13.30 -1.47
N MET A 335 -8.42 13.95 -0.62
CA MET A 335 -8.38 15.42 -0.46
C MET A 335 -6.96 16.00 -0.55
N GLY A 336 -5.95 15.13 -0.55
CA GLY A 336 -4.55 15.52 -0.62
C GLY A 336 -3.94 15.86 0.74
N PRO A 337 -2.60 15.95 0.83
CA PRO A 337 -1.89 15.95 2.11
C PRO A 337 -2.20 17.15 3.00
N THR A 338 -2.33 18.36 2.44
CA THR A 338 -2.62 19.58 3.20
C THR A 338 -4.01 19.57 3.80
N ALA A 339 -5.03 19.23 3.00
CA ALA A 339 -6.41 19.12 3.48
C ALA A 339 -6.55 17.96 4.47
N ALA A 340 -5.90 16.81 4.22
CA ALA A 340 -5.91 15.68 5.13
C ALA A 340 -5.31 16.02 6.50
N ALA A 341 -4.24 16.82 6.54
CA ALA A 341 -3.65 17.31 7.80
C ALA A 341 -4.64 18.17 8.60
N ALA A 342 -5.36 19.09 7.94
CA ALA A 342 -6.37 19.92 8.58
C ALA A 342 -7.58 19.10 9.06
N ASP A 343 -8.04 18.15 8.25
CA ASP A 343 -9.12 17.23 8.62
C ASP A 343 -8.74 16.38 9.84
N GLY A 344 -7.52 15.83 9.88
CA GLY A 344 -7.02 15.08 11.04
C GLY A 344 -7.05 15.88 12.34
N GLU A 345 -6.69 17.15 12.29
CA GLU A 345 -6.75 18.05 13.45
C GLU A 345 -8.20 18.36 13.88
N ALA A 346 -9.09 18.63 12.93
CA ALA A 346 -10.51 18.89 13.19
C ALA A 346 -11.22 17.66 13.80
N VAL A 347 -10.96 16.47 13.26
CA VAL A 347 -11.51 15.21 13.79
C VAL A 347 -10.98 14.91 15.19
N ALA A 348 -9.70 15.20 15.45
CA ALA A 348 -9.13 15.05 16.79
C ALA A 348 -9.77 15.98 17.82
N ALA A 349 -10.06 17.24 17.46
CA ALA A 349 -10.78 18.17 18.33
C ALA A 349 -12.18 17.64 18.67
N ALA A 350 -12.93 17.14 17.68
CA ALA A 350 -14.24 16.54 17.90
C ALA A 350 -14.19 15.26 18.76
N LEU A 351 -13.17 14.42 18.54
CA LEU A 351 -12.93 13.25 19.38
C LEU A 351 -12.61 13.65 20.83
N LEU A 352 -11.80 14.69 21.04
CA LEU A 352 -11.45 15.19 22.37
C LEU A 352 -12.71 15.62 23.14
N GLU A 353 -13.58 16.43 22.52
CA GLU A 353 -14.86 16.82 23.12
C GLU A 353 -15.72 15.60 23.49
N SER A 354 -15.75 14.58 22.62
CA SER A 354 -16.48 13.34 22.89
C SER A 354 -15.90 12.53 24.05
N LEU A 355 -14.58 12.60 24.29
CA LEU A 355 -13.92 11.93 25.41
C LEU A 355 -14.17 12.66 26.73
N GLU A 356 -14.23 13.98 26.70
CA GLU A 356 -14.51 14.83 27.87
C GLU A 356 -15.97 14.70 28.31
N GLY A 357 -16.92 14.71 27.38
CA GLY A 357 -18.34 14.53 27.67
C GLY A 357 -18.73 13.14 28.18
N ALA A 358 -17.80 12.17 28.12
CA ALA A 358 -17.99 10.80 28.62
C ALA A 358 -17.38 10.56 30.01
N ARG A 359 -16.78 11.58 30.64
CA ARG A 359 -16.25 11.53 32.02
C ARG A 359 -17.30 11.95 33.04
#